data_AF-A0A0J7XWN0-F1
#
_entry.id   AF-A0A0J7XWN0-F1
#
_cell.length_a   1.000
_cell.length_b   1.000
_cell.length_c   1.000
_cell.angle_alpha   90.00
_cell.angle_beta   90.00
_cell.angle_gamma   90.00
#
_symmetry.space_group_name_H-M   'P 1'
#
loop_
_entity.id
_entity.type
_entity.pdbx_description
1 polymer ?
#
loop_
_entity_poly.entity_id
_entity_poly.type
_entity_poly.pdbx_seq_one_letter_code
_entity_poly.pdbx_strand_id
1 'polypeptide(L)'
;MIGNIIGAVAGNQAAKHIQGVDGTGGAVLGVVATTVLRRLGPAGLLAAAVGGYALKRYSERRKAKQPAYADSESIPDTIAPTA
;
A
#
# COMPACT_ATOMS: atom_id res chain seq x y z
N MET A 1 2.05 -21.95 -16.79
CA MET A 1 0.67 -22.02 -16.25
C MET A 1 0.61 -21.96 -14.73
N ILE A 2 1.57 -22.54 -14.01
CA ILE A 2 1.63 -22.53 -12.53
C ILE A 2 1.62 -21.10 -11.93
N GLY A 3 2.27 -20.14 -12.60
CA GLY A 3 2.29 -18.74 -12.15
C GLY A 3 0.90 -18.07 -12.06
N ASN A 4 -0.04 -18.47 -12.90
CA ASN A 4 -1.41 -17.91 -12.88
C ASN A 4 -2.21 -18.43 -11.68
N ILE A 5 -1.93 -19.66 -11.24
CA ILE A 5 -2.61 -20.29 -10.10
C ILE A 5 -2.11 -19.67 -8.79
N ILE A 6 -0.79 -19.50 -8.65
CA ILE A 6 -0.19 -18.87 -7.46
C ILE A 6 -0.65 -17.40 -7.35
N GLY A 7 -0.67 -16.68 -8.48
CA GLY A 7 -1.17 -15.30 -8.53
C GLY A 7 -2.65 -15.19 -8.18
N ALA A 8 -3.48 -16.13 -8.62
CA ALA A 8 -4.91 -16.15 -8.29
C ALA A 8 -5.16 -16.42 -6.80
N VAL A 9 -4.38 -17.32 -6.18
CA VAL A 9 -4.50 -17.64 -4.74
C VAL A 9 -4.04 -16.46 -3.88
N ALA A 10 -2.88 -15.89 -4.19
CA ALA A 10 -2.39 -14.70 -3.48
C ALA A 10 -3.32 -13.50 -3.68
N GLY A 11 -3.88 -13.33 -4.88
CA GLY A 11 -4.84 -12.27 -5.21
C GLY A 11 -6.18 -12.42 -4.47
N ASN A 12 -6.71 -13.64 -4.33
CA ASN A 12 -7.95 -13.89 -3.61
C ASN A 12 -7.79 -13.59 -2.10
N GLN A 13 -6.64 -13.94 -1.52
CA GLN A 13 -6.37 -13.65 -0.12
C GLN A 13 -6.21 -12.15 0.15
N ALA A 14 -5.54 -11.44 -0.77
CA ALA A 14 -5.42 -9.98 -0.71
C ALA A 14 -6.81 -9.31 -0.86
N ALA A 15 -7.62 -9.74 -1.83
CA ALA A 15 -8.95 -9.17 -2.07
C ALA A 15 -9.88 -9.27 -0.85
N LYS A 16 -9.80 -10.37 -0.08
CA LYS A 16 -10.56 -10.54 1.17
C LYS A 16 -10.17 -9.54 2.27
N HIS A 17 -8.94 -9.04 2.26
CA HIS A 17 -8.43 -8.11 3.27
C HIS A 17 -8.62 -6.63 2.89
N ILE A 18 -8.93 -6.33 1.62
CA ILE A 18 -9.00 -4.96 1.08
C ILE A 18 -10.46 -4.46 0.91
N GLN A 19 -11.48 -5.29 1.27
CA GLN A 19 -12.91 -4.95 1.14
C GLN A 19 -13.37 -3.66 1.86
N GLY A 20 -12.51 -3.00 2.64
CA GLY A 20 -12.83 -1.76 3.36
C GLY A 20 -11.97 -0.53 3.02
N VAL A 21 -11.11 -0.56 2.00
CA VAL A 21 -10.21 0.59 1.69
C VAL A 21 -10.80 1.47 0.58
N ASP A 22 -11.61 2.46 0.98
CA ASP A 22 -12.08 3.64 0.24
C ASP A 22 -12.24 3.53 -1.30
N GLY A 23 -13.06 2.55 -1.69
CA GLY A 23 -14.09 2.55 -2.74
C GLY A 23 -13.74 2.91 -4.18
N THR A 24 -13.15 4.07 -4.45
CA THR A 24 -13.10 4.63 -5.81
C THR A 24 -11.68 5.01 -6.23
N GLY A 25 -10.94 5.71 -5.38
CA GLY A 25 -9.55 6.08 -5.67
C GLY A 25 -8.63 4.85 -5.71
N GLY A 26 -8.76 3.96 -4.72
CA GLY A 26 -7.99 2.71 -4.64
C GLY A 26 -8.34 1.71 -5.74
N ALA A 27 -9.61 1.67 -6.16
CA ALA A 27 -10.06 0.81 -7.24
C ALA A 27 -9.57 1.30 -8.61
N VAL A 28 -9.66 2.60 -8.91
CA VAL A 28 -9.17 3.16 -10.17
C VAL A 28 -7.65 3.01 -10.27
N LEU A 29 -6.90 3.34 -9.21
CA LEU A 29 -5.46 3.11 -9.17
C LEU A 29 -5.13 1.62 -9.26
N GLY A 30 -5.88 0.76 -8.57
CA GLY A 30 -5.72 -0.69 -8.62
C GLY A 30 -5.94 -1.24 -10.03
N VAL A 31 -6.99 -0.81 -10.73
CA VAL A 31 -7.30 -1.24 -12.09
C VAL A 31 -6.23 -0.75 -13.07
N VAL A 32 -5.82 0.52 -12.99
CA VAL A 32 -4.76 1.05 -13.85
C VAL A 32 -3.43 0.35 -13.59
N ALA A 33 -3.04 0.20 -12.32
CA ALA A 33 -1.81 -0.49 -11.93
C ALA A 33 -1.82 -1.95 -12.39
N THR A 34 -2.92 -2.68 -12.16
CA THR A 34 -3.05 -4.09 -12.58
C THR A 34 -3.11 -4.23 -14.10
N THR A 35 -3.69 -3.28 -14.83
CA THR A 35 -3.75 -3.28 -16.30
C THR A 35 -2.35 -3.12 -16.90
N VAL A 36 -1.56 -2.19 -16.37
CA VAL A 36 -0.16 -1.99 -16.79
C VAL A 36 0.69 -3.21 -16.43
N LEU A 37 0.50 -3.76 -15.22
CA LEU A 37 1.24 -4.92 -14.75
C LEU A 37 0.92 -6.19 -15.56
N ARG A 38 -0.34 -6.37 -15.97
CA ARG A 38 -0.78 -7.47 -16.85
C ARG A 38 -0.13 -7.39 -18.24
N ARG A 39 0.22 -6.19 -18.71
CA ARG A 39 0.92 -5.98 -19.99
C ARG A 39 2.43 -6.23 -19.87
N LEU A 40 3.00 -6.04 -18.67
CA LEU A 40 4.42 -6.31 -18.38
C LEU A 40 4.68 -7.78 -18.03
N GLY A 41 3.66 -8.54 -17.60
CA GLY A 41 3.76 -9.98 -17.34
C GLY A 41 4.88 -10.33 -16.35
N PRO A 42 5.67 -11.41 -16.57
CA PRO A 42 6.74 -11.82 -15.66
C PRO A 42 7.85 -10.78 -15.49
N ALA A 43 8.09 -9.94 -16.51
CA ALA A 43 9.02 -8.82 -16.39
C ALA A 43 8.49 -7.74 -15.43
N GLY A 44 7.17 -7.53 -15.37
CA GLY A 44 6.53 -6.64 -14.40
C GLY A 44 6.71 -7.09 -12.96
N LEU A 45 6.69 -8.40 -12.71
CA LEU A 45 6.98 -8.96 -11.37
C LEU A 45 8.43 -8.74 -10.96
N LEU A 46 9.38 -8.96 -11.88
CA LEU A 46 10.80 -8.68 -11.66
C LEU A 46 11.05 -7.19 -11.40
N ALA A 47 10.46 -6.31 -12.23
CA ALA A 47 10.56 -4.87 -12.05
C ALA A 47 9.92 -4.40 -10.74
N ALA A 48 8.78 -4.97 -10.35
CA ALA A 48 8.14 -4.68 -9.07
C ALA A 48 8.97 -5.17 -7.87
N ALA A 49 9.63 -6.33 -7.98
CA ALA A 49 10.51 -6.84 -6.94
C ALA A 49 11.76 -5.97 -6.78
N VAL A 50 12.45 -5.66 -7.88
CA VAL A 50 13.66 -4.83 -7.89
C VAL A 50 13.33 -3.38 -7.52
N GLY A 51 12.30 -2.81 -8.15
CA GLY A 51 11.82 -1.47 -7.90
C GLY A 51 11.28 -1.31 -6.48
N GLY A 52 10.51 -2.29 -5.98
CA GLY A 52 10.02 -2.34 -4.61
C GLY A 52 11.14 -2.43 -3.58
N TYR A 53 12.20 -3.22 -3.86
CA TYR A 53 13.38 -3.29 -2.98
C TYR A 53 14.15 -1.96 -2.94
N ALA A 54 14.39 -1.35 -4.10
CA ALA A 54 15.03 -0.04 -4.19
C ALA A 54 14.21 1.04 -3.48
N LEU A 55 12.89 1.06 -3.70
CA LEU A 55 11.96 1.99 -3.05
C LEU A 55 11.91 1.77 -1.53
N LYS A 56 11.89 0.52 -1.06
CA LYS A 56 11.97 0.17 0.37
C LYS A 56 13.24 0.71 1.00
N ARG A 57 14.40 0.49 0.36
CA ARG A 57 15.69 0.98 0.87
C ARG A 57 15.77 2.50 0.92
N TYR A 58 15.11 3.18 -0.01
CA TYR A 58 15.03 4.64 -0.04
C TYR A 58 14.01 5.19 0.98
N SER A 59 12.87 4.51 1.14
CA SER A 59 11.86 4.85 2.15
C SER A 59 12.38 4.63 3.56
N GLU A 60 13.12 3.56 3.86
CA GLU A 60 13.78 3.35 5.16
C GLU A 60 14.69 4.52 5.53
N ARG A 61 15.44 5.06 4.57
CA ARG A 61 16.31 6.24 4.79
C ARG A 61 15.50 7.53 5.02
N ARG A 62 14.31 7.65 4.44
CA ARG A 62 13.41 8.78 4.67
C ARG A 62 12.62 8.63 5.97
N LYS A 63 12.14 7.43 6.31
CA LYS A 63 11.52 7.10 7.60
C LYS A 63 12.50 7.29 8.75
N ALA A 64 13.77 6.95 8.58
CA ALA A 64 14.82 7.28 9.56
C ALA A 64 15.06 8.81 9.71
N LYS A 65 14.62 9.62 8.74
CA LYS A 65 14.63 11.10 8.79
C LYS A 65 13.26 11.71 9.13
N GLN A 66 12.20 10.91 9.16
CA GLN A 66 10.87 11.30 9.61
C GLN A 66 10.70 10.72 11.01
N PRO A 67 11.05 11.48 12.07
CA PRO A 67 10.48 11.18 13.38
C PRO A 67 8.96 11.16 13.20
N ALA A 68 8.33 10.17 13.85
CA ALA A 68 6.90 10.04 13.97
C ALA A 68 6.28 11.35 14.48
N TYR A 69 5.96 12.25 13.57
CA TYR A 69 5.09 13.40 13.80
C TYR A 69 3.86 13.22 12.91
N ALA A 70 3.08 12.19 13.25
CA ALA A 70 1.64 12.14 13.00
C ALA A 70 0.92 11.25 14.05
N ASP A 71 1.57 11.03 15.21
CA ASP A 71 1.08 10.17 16.29
C ASP A 71 1.01 10.95 17.61
N SER A 72 1.41 12.23 17.60
CA SER A 72 1.41 13.13 18.75
C SER A 72 0.46 14.30 18.49
N GLU A 73 -0.83 14.02 18.42
CA GLU A 73 -1.84 14.99 18.84
C GLU A 73 -3.07 14.28 19.41
N SER A 74 -2.80 13.45 20.43
CA SER A 74 -3.65 13.50 21.61
C SER A 74 -3.62 14.94 22.14
N ILE A 75 -4.61 15.76 21.78
CA ILE A 75 -5.02 16.86 22.66
C ILE A 75 -6.01 16.23 23.65
N PRO A 76 -5.63 15.99 24.91
CA PRO A 76 -6.60 16.00 25.98
C PRO A 76 -6.97 17.47 26.17
N ASP A 77 -8.05 17.94 25.55
CA ASP A 77 -8.62 19.24 25.92
C ASP A 77 -9.35 19.06 27.26
N THR A 78 -8.55 18.95 28.32
CA THR A 78 -8.99 19.26 29.68
C THR A 78 -8.65 20.72 29.93
N ILE A 79 -9.61 21.62 29.64
CA ILE A 79 -9.87 22.92 30.29
C ILE A 79 -11.01 23.60 29.50
N ALA A 80 -12.16 23.99 30.05
CA ALA A 80 -12.56 24.26 31.42
C ALA A 80 -14.11 24.36 31.53
N PRO A 81 -14.68 24.23 32.74
CA PRO A 81 -16.12 24.40 33.01
C PRO A 81 -16.55 25.85 32.82
N THR A 82 -17.78 26.07 32.34
CA THR A 82 -18.44 27.39 32.43
C THR A 82 -19.89 27.20 32.87
N ALA A 83 -20.15 27.78 34.05
CA ALA A 83 -21.38 28.21 34.70
C ALA A 83 -22.72 27.56 34.31
#